data_AF-A0A927S1I3-F1
#
_entry.id   AF-A0A927S1I3-F1
#
_cell.length_a   1.000
_cell.length_b   1.000
_cell.length_c   1.000
_cell.angle_alpha   90.00
_cell.angle_beta   90.00
_cell.angle_gamma   90.00
#
_symmetry.space_group_name_H-M   'P 1'
#
loop_
_entity.id
_entity.type
_entity.pdbx_description
1 polymer ?
#
loop_
_entity_poly.entity_id
_entity_poly.type
_entity_poly.pdbx_seq_one_letter_code
_entity_poly.pdbx_strand_id
1 'polypeptide(L)'
;MMVSNILVLLGKKRRMRMIHFDVDEQERENRKNLYISVGAEIKERRKELGITQEDMAERIGKSPIHLRYLETGSRQSMLHVYVDIARELQCTVNDLLHGCYSKRSLTASSIQKMLTAATEHELQLIHDLIRLILDAMKDPVK
;
A
#
# COMPACT_ATOMS: atom_id res chain seq x y z
N MET A 1 -41.09 -41.06 17.98
CA MET A 1 -40.08 -42.09 17.64
C MET A 1 -38.75 -41.38 17.46
N MET A 2 -38.02 -41.14 18.55
CA MET A 2 -36.91 -41.99 19.02
C MET A 2 -35.79 -42.19 17.98
N VAL A 3 -34.72 -41.42 18.20
CA VAL A 3 -33.30 -41.82 18.23
C VAL A 3 -32.81 -42.97 17.34
N SER A 4 -31.80 -42.69 16.52
CA SER A 4 -30.44 -43.25 16.71
C SER A 4 -29.56 -43.01 15.49
N ASN A 5 -28.53 -42.19 15.65
CA ASN A 5 -27.15 -42.56 15.27
C ASN A 5 -26.19 -41.47 15.76
N ILE A 6 -25.87 -41.57 17.05
CA ILE A 6 -24.65 -41.05 17.65
C ILE A 6 -23.74 -42.26 17.91
N LEU A 7 -22.42 -42.02 17.80
CA LEU A 7 -21.27 -42.91 17.99
C LEU A 7 -20.97 -43.79 16.77
N VAL A 8 -19.86 -43.56 16.06
CA VAL A 8 -18.47 -43.78 16.53
C VAL A 8 -17.56 -42.61 16.08
N LEU A 9 -17.09 -41.73 16.98
CA LEU A 9 -15.70 -41.63 17.48
C LEU A 9 -14.64 -41.77 16.36
N LEU A 10 -13.84 -40.77 15.97
CA LEU A 10 -12.87 -40.00 16.76
C LEU A 10 -12.42 -38.78 15.93
N GLY A 11 -12.29 -37.61 16.57
CA GLY A 11 -11.55 -36.48 15.98
C GLY A 11 -12.22 -35.13 16.16
N LYS A 12 -12.12 -34.56 17.37
CA LYS A 12 -12.45 -33.16 17.65
C LYS A 12 -11.71 -32.24 16.66
N LYS A 13 -12.46 -31.51 15.82
CA LYS A 13 -12.19 -30.10 15.48
C LYS A 13 -13.43 -29.50 14.83
N ARG A 14 -14.11 -28.62 15.57
CA ARG A 14 -15.20 -27.78 15.06
C ARG A 14 -14.71 -27.07 13.80
N ARG A 15 -15.32 -27.35 12.64
CA ARG A 15 -15.08 -26.61 11.40
C ARG A 15 -15.71 -25.23 11.56
N MET A 16 -14.90 -24.26 12.01
CA MET A 16 -15.27 -22.85 12.01
C MET A 16 -15.56 -22.46 10.56
N ARG A 17 -16.76 -21.94 10.29
CA ARG A 17 -17.05 -21.29 9.00
C ARG A 17 -16.19 -20.03 8.95
N MET A 18 -15.07 -20.06 8.22
CA MET A 18 -14.37 -18.85 7.83
C MET A 18 -15.29 -18.07 6.90
N ILE A 19 -15.72 -16.90 7.37
CA ILE A 19 -16.24 -15.84 6.53
C ILE A 19 -15.09 -15.49 5.58
N HIS A 20 -15.29 -15.58 4.26
CA HIS A 20 -14.35 -15.03 3.30
C HIS A 20 -14.21 -13.53 3.60
N PHE A 21 -13.07 -13.15 4.15
CA PHE A 21 -12.70 -11.78 4.47
C PHE A 21 -12.01 -11.22 3.23
N ASP A 22 -12.78 -10.71 2.28
CA ASP A 22 -12.30 -10.13 1.02
C ASP A 22 -11.62 -8.77 1.22
N VAL A 23 -10.66 -8.70 2.15
CA VAL A 23 -9.81 -7.52 2.40
C VAL A 23 -8.48 -7.65 1.63
N ASP A 24 -8.34 -8.68 0.79
CA ASP A 24 -7.06 -9.38 0.68
C ASP A 24 -6.06 -8.78 -0.33
N GLU A 25 -6.50 -8.39 -1.54
CA GLU A 25 -5.53 -8.10 -2.61
C GLU A 25 -5.22 -6.62 -2.80
N GLN A 26 -6.24 -5.75 -2.80
CA GLN A 26 -6.03 -4.31 -3.00
C GLN A 26 -5.23 -3.70 -1.85
N GLU A 27 -5.50 -4.11 -0.61
CA GLU A 27 -4.73 -3.62 0.53
C GLU A 27 -3.29 -4.15 0.53
N ARG A 28 -3.08 -5.39 0.08
CA ARG A 28 -1.74 -5.97 -0.07
C ARG A 28 -0.94 -5.21 -1.11
N GLU A 29 -1.54 -4.85 -2.24
CA GLU A 29 -0.88 -4.05 -3.26
C GLU A 29 -0.65 -2.61 -2.79
N ASN A 30 -1.60 -2.01 -2.06
CA ASN A 30 -1.40 -0.68 -1.44
C ASN A 30 -0.22 -0.68 -0.45
N ARG A 31 -0.12 -1.70 0.42
CA ARG A 31 1.00 -1.84 1.35
C ARG A 31 2.32 -2.01 0.60
N LYS A 32 2.34 -2.81 -0.46
CA LYS A 32 3.53 -3.00 -1.29
C LYS A 32 3.97 -1.70 -1.97
N ASN A 33 3.03 -0.96 -2.56
CA ASN A 33 3.29 0.32 -3.21
C ASN A 33 3.80 1.38 -2.21
N LEU A 34 3.32 1.37 -0.97
CA LEU A 34 3.86 2.19 0.11
C LEU A 34 5.37 1.95 0.28
N TYR A 35 5.81 0.69 0.48
CA TYR A 35 7.22 0.39 0.69
C TYR A 35 8.10 0.72 -0.53
N ILE A 36 7.58 0.53 -1.73
CA ILE A 36 8.28 0.91 -2.97
C ILE A 36 8.49 2.42 -3.03
N SER A 37 7.45 3.21 -2.75
CA SER A 37 7.53 4.68 -2.75
C SER A 37 8.49 5.20 -1.69
N VAL A 38 8.42 4.67 -0.47
CA VAL A 38 9.35 5.03 0.61
C VAL A 38 10.78 4.65 0.25
N GLY A 39 11.00 3.46 -0.31
CA GLY A 39 12.32 3.00 -0.73
C GLY A 39 12.94 3.90 -1.81
N ALA A 40 12.13 4.35 -2.77
CA ALA A 40 12.55 5.29 -3.80
C ALA A 40 12.98 6.64 -3.20
N GLU A 41 12.20 7.20 -2.26
CA GLU A 41 12.54 8.46 -1.59
C GLU A 41 13.84 8.36 -0.77
N ILE A 42 14.04 7.25 -0.05
CA ILE A 42 15.30 6.96 0.67
C ILE A 42 16.47 6.97 -0.29
N LYS A 43 16.34 6.29 -1.43
CA LYS A 43 17.39 6.18 -2.44
C LYS A 43 17.74 7.52 -3.07
N GLU A 44 16.74 8.33 -3.40
CA GLU A 44 16.97 9.65 -4.01
C GLU A 44 17.68 10.59 -3.03
N ARG A 45 17.19 10.70 -1.79
CA ARG A 45 17.88 11.50 -0.74
C ARG A 45 19.30 11.04 -0.47
N ARG A 46 19.53 9.72 -0.43
CA ARG A 46 20.88 9.18 -0.27
C ARG A 46 21.81 9.67 -1.39
N LYS A 47 21.34 9.64 -2.64
CA LYS A 47 22.11 10.13 -3.79
C LYS A 47 22.32 11.65 -3.75
N GLU A 48 21.33 12.42 -3.31
CA GLU A 48 21.46 13.88 -3.12
C GLU A 48 22.58 14.22 -2.13
N LEU A 49 22.75 13.40 -1.09
CA LEU A 49 23.87 13.51 -0.14
C LEU A 49 25.19 12.92 -0.63
N GLY A 50 25.21 12.29 -1.81
CA GLY A 50 26.42 11.72 -2.41
C GLY A 50 27.01 10.50 -1.68
N ILE A 51 26.25 9.82 -0.82
CA ILE A 51 26.74 8.68 -0.03
C ILE A 51 26.41 7.34 -0.71
N THR A 52 27.30 6.35 -0.58
CA THR A 52 27.08 5.01 -1.15
C THR A 52 26.08 4.19 -0.33
N GLN A 53 25.60 3.06 -0.88
CA GLN A 53 24.75 2.15 -0.11
C GLN A 53 25.54 1.52 1.05
N GLU A 54 26.81 1.21 0.81
CA GLU A 54 27.72 0.64 1.78
C GLU A 54 27.94 1.59 2.96
N ASP A 55 28.29 2.86 2.67
CA ASP A 55 28.52 3.88 3.70
C ASP A 55 27.27 4.11 4.55
N MET A 56 26.12 4.28 3.90
CA MET A 56 24.87 4.51 4.61
C MET A 56 24.49 3.31 5.47
N ALA A 57 24.65 2.09 4.96
CA ALA A 57 24.36 0.86 5.69
C ALA A 57 25.22 0.75 6.96
N GLU A 58 26.52 1.06 6.87
CA GLU A 58 27.42 1.09 8.01
C GLU A 58 26.96 2.11 9.07
N ARG A 59 26.63 3.34 8.65
CA ARG A 59 26.19 4.41 9.57
C ARG A 59 24.90 4.08 10.32
N ILE A 60 23.98 3.35 9.70
CA ILE A 60 22.73 2.89 10.36
C ILE A 60 22.88 1.51 11.03
N GLY A 61 24.09 0.94 11.07
CA GLY A 61 24.35 -0.37 11.69
C GLY A 61 23.63 -1.54 11.02
N LYS A 62 23.54 -1.53 9.68
CA LYS A 62 22.90 -2.57 8.86
C LYS A 62 23.85 -3.09 7.78
N SER A 63 23.49 -4.21 7.17
CA SER A 63 24.23 -4.72 6.00
C SER A 63 23.84 -3.94 4.73
N PRO A 64 24.75 -3.84 3.74
CA PRO A 64 24.43 -3.22 2.44
C PRO A 64 23.22 -3.88 1.75
N ILE A 65 23.08 -5.21 1.90
CA ILE A 65 21.92 -5.96 1.40
C ILE A 65 20.62 -5.51 2.08
N HIS A 66 20.64 -5.24 3.40
CA HIS A 66 19.47 -4.74 4.11
C HIS A 66 19.06 -3.36 3.60
N LEU A 67 20.02 -2.45 3.38
CA LEU A 67 19.75 -1.15 2.78
C LEU A 67 19.19 -1.28 1.35
N ARG A 68 19.72 -2.19 0.53
CA ARG A 68 19.17 -2.48 -0.80
C ARG A 68 17.71 -2.95 -0.72
N TYR A 69 17.36 -3.78 0.25
CA TYR A 69 15.96 -4.22 0.41
C TYR A 69 15.03 -3.07 0.80
N LEU A 70 15.51 -2.14 1.64
CA LEU A 70 14.78 -0.92 1.98
C LEU A 70 14.59 -0.02 0.76
N GLU A 71 15.66 0.29 0.02
CA GLU A 71 15.62 1.20 -1.14
C GLU A 71 14.80 0.66 -2.33
N THR A 72 14.60 -0.66 -2.39
CA THR A 72 13.75 -1.30 -3.41
C THR A 72 12.33 -1.55 -2.93
N GLY A 73 12.04 -1.32 -1.64
CA GLY A 73 10.76 -1.68 -1.03
C GLY A 73 10.47 -3.19 -1.04
N SER A 74 11.48 -4.03 -1.28
CA SER A 74 11.30 -5.48 -1.47
C SER A 74 11.14 -6.25 -0.17
N ARG A 75 11.53 -5.66 0.97
CA ARG A 75 11.24 -6.18 2.31
C ARG A 75 10.84 -5.05 3.26
N GLN A 76 9.89 -5.36 4.14
CA GLN A 76 9.47 -4.48 5.21
C GLN A 76 10.55 -4.42 6.30
N SER A 77 10.66 -3.30 6.98
CA SER A 77 11.51 -3.13 8.16
C SER A 77 10.71 -2.58 9.34
N MET A 78 11.29 -2.66 10.53
CA MET A 78 10.69 -2.08 11.73
C MET A 78 10.72 -0.56 11.67
N LEU A 79 9.74 0.10 12.31
CA LEU A 79 9.60 1.56 12.28
C LEU A 79 10.86 2.30 12.73
N HIS A 80 11.55 1.80 13.77
CA HIS A 80 12.79 2.42 14.27
C HIS A 80 13.89 2.50 13.19
N VAL A 81 13.93 1.56 12.24
CA VAL A 81 14.89 1.59 11.14
C VAL A 81 14.64 2.79 10.23
N TYR A 82 13.37 3.13 9.96
CA TYR A 82 13.02 4.34 9.19
C TYR A 82 13.35 5.62 9.95
N VAL A 83 13.27 5.62 11.29
CA VAL A 83 13.70 6.74 12.13
C VAL A 83 15.22 6.94 12.04
N ASP A 84 16.00 5.85 12.11
CA ASP A 84 17.46 5.91 11.97
C ASP A 84 17.88 6.36 10.57
N ILE A 85 17.19 5.89 9.53
CA ILE A 85 17.38 6.36 8.14
C ILE A 85 17.06 7.84 8.01
N ALA A 86 15.94 8.31 8.54
CA ALA A 86 15.55 9.71 8.47
C ALA A 86 16.61 10.61 9.16
N ARG A 87 17.13 10.17 10.30
CA ARG A 87 18.23 10.84 11.01
C ARG A 87 19.49 10.92 10.16
N GLU A 88 19.91 9.81 9.56
CA GLU A 88 21.10 9.77 8.68
C GLU A 88 20.93 10.65 7.44
N LEU A 89 19.73 10.65 6.84
CA LEU A 89 19.39 11.46 5.66
C LEU A 89 19.02 12.91 5.99
N GLN A 90 19.14 13.34 7.25
CA GLN A 90 18.82 14.71 7.70
C GLN A 90 17.41 15.17 7.30
N CYS A 91 16.44 14.26 7.39
CA CYS A 91 15.04 14.52 7.09
C CYS A 91 14.12 13.97 8.18
N THR A 92 12.82 14.22 8.07
CA THR A 92 11.82 13.60 8.93
C THR A 92 11.29 12.32 8.30
N VAL A 93 10.73 11.41 9.11
CA VAL A 93 10.03 10.22 8.58
C VAL A 93 8.87 10.63 7.66
N ASN A 94 8.22 11.77 7.92
CA ASN A 94 7.17 12.29 7.06
C ASN A 94 7.68 12.62 5.65
N ASP A 95 8.92 13.09 5.53
CA ASP A 95 9.54 13.35 4.22
C ASP A 95 9.81 12.05 3.47
N LEU A 96 10.17 10.96 4.16
CA LEU A 96 10.31 9.63 3.55
C LEU A 96 8.97 9.05 3.07
N LEU A 97 7.86 9.49 3.67
CA LEU A 97 6.50 9.11 3.29
C LEU A 97 5.93 10.02 2.18
N HIS A 98 6.73 10.95 1.66
CA HIS A 98 6.30 11.80 0.54
C HIS A 98 5.89 10.93 -0.67
N GLY A 99 4.84 11.32 -1.37
CA GLY A 99 4.26 10.54 -2.48
C GLY A 99 3.39 9.33 -2.08
N CYS A 100 3.54 8.80 -0.86
CA CYS A 100 2.73 7.68 -0.36
C CYS A 100 1.27 8.10 -0.07
N TYR A 101 1.07 9.40 0.22
CA TYR A 101 -0.21 10.02 0.51
C TYR A 101 -0.43 11.22 -0.40
N SER A 102 -0.69 10.98 -1.69
CA SER A 102 -1.18 12.07 -2.55
C SER A 102 -2.70 12.21 -2.39
N LYS A 103 -3.20 13.46 -2.29
CA LYS A 103 -4.65 13.74 -2.36
C LYS A 103 -5.29 13.06 -3.57
N ARG A 104 -4.57 13.04 -4.70
CA ARG A 104 -4.97 12.31 -5.91
C ARG A 104 -5.20 10.81 -5.66
N SER A 105 -4.29 10.13 -4.97
CA SER A 105 -4.43 8.71 -4.64
C SER A 105 -5.62 8.45 -3.72
N LEU A 106 -5.83 9.30 -2.71
CA LEU A 106 -7.00 9.21 -1.81
C LEU A 106 -8.32 9.43 -2.56
N THR A 107 -8.38 10.46 -3.41
CA THR A 107 -9.55 10.74 -4.25
C THR A 107 -9.84 9.58 -5.21
N ALA A 108 -8.82 9.05 -5.89
CA ALA A 108 -8.97 7.91 -6.78
C ALA A 108 -9.46 6.66 -6.05
N SER A 109 -8.92 6.36 -4.87
CA SER A 109 -9.37 5.24 -4.03
C SER A 109 -10.82 5.41 -3.57
N SER A 110 -11.21 6.64 -3.19
CA SER A 110 -12.60 6.94 -2.82
C SER A 110 -13.55 6.75 -3.99
N ILE A 111 -13.17 7.23 -5.19
CA ILE A 111 -13.95 7.04 -6.41
C ILE A 111 -14.11 5.55 -6.71
N GLN A 112 -13.02 4.78 -6.68
CA GLN A 112 -13.06 3.34 -6.95
C GLN A 112 -14.04 2.60 -6.02
N LYS A 113 -14.04 2.93 -4.73
CA LYS A 113 -14.98 2.35 -3.75
C LYS A 113 -16.44 2.67 -4.08
N MET A 114 -16.73 3.90 -4.50
CA MET A 114 -18.07 4.27 -4.94
C MET A 114 -18.47 3.51 -6.20
N LEU A 115 -17.57 3.38 -7.17
CA LEU A 115 -17.81 2.63 -8.41
C LEU A 115 -18.08 1.14 -8.16
N THR A 116 -17.38 0.52 -7.20
CA THR A 116 -17.60 -0.91 -6.89
C THR A 116 -18.96 -1.21 -6.27
N ALA A 117 -19.62 -0.21 -5.67
CA ALA A 117 -20.94 -0.36 -5.07
C ALA A 117 -22.09 0.07 -6.00
N ALA A 118 -21.77 0.67 -7.14
CA ALA A 118 -22.75 1.21 -8.08
C ALA A 118 -23.38 0.11 -8.95
N THR A 119 -24.65 0.28 -9.29
CA THR A 119 -25.36 -0.53 -10.28
C THR A 119 -24.88 -0.23 -11.69
N GLU A 120 -25.20 -1.11 -12.67
CA GLU A 120 -24.85 -0.88 -14.08
C GLU A 120 -25.40 0.46 -14.61
N HIS A 121 -26.63 0.81 -14.23
CA HIS A 121 -27.22 2.08 -14.67
C HIS A 121 -26.47 3.28 -14.08
N GLU A 122 -26.15 3.25 -12.79
CA GLU A 122 -25.39 4.31 -12.13
C GLU A 122 -23.98 4.43 -12.72
N LEU A 123 -23.31 3.30 -13.02
CA LEU A 123 -22.01 3.30 -13.68
C LEU A 123 -22.07 3.99 -15.04
N GLN A 124 -23.11 3.73 -15.83
CA GLN A 124 -23.29 4.38 -17.13
C GLN A 124 -23.48 5.89 -16.99
N LEU A 125 -24.31 6.35 -16.04
CA LEU A 125 -24.49 7.77 -15.77
C LEU A 125 -23.21 8.44 -15.28
N ILE A 126 -22.48 7.79 -14.37
CA ILE A 126 -21.21 8.29 -13.84
C ILE A 126 -20.18 8.41 -14.98
N HIS A 127 -20.10 7.41 -15.85
CA HIS A 127 -19.21 7.43 -17.01
C HIS A 127 -19.51 8.62 -17.94
N ASP A 128 -20.77 8.83 -18.28
CA ASP A 128 -21.17 9.91 -19.18
C ASP A 128 -20.93 11.29 -18.56
N LEU A 129 -21.15 11.43 -17.24
CA LEU A 129 -20.82 12.64 -16.49
C LEU A 129 -19.31 12.91 -16.42
N ILE A 130 -18.48 11.89 -16.15
CA ILE A 130 -17.02 12.03 -16.13
C ILE A 130 -16.52 12.47 -17.50
N ARG A 131 -17.02 11.86 -18.58
CA ARG A 131 -16.67 12.25 -19.95
C ARG A 131 -17.02 13.73 -20.20
N LEU A 132 -18.23 14.14 -19.86
CA LEU A 132 -18.69 15.53 -20.02
C LEU A 132 -17.76 16.52 -19.28
N ILE A 133 -17.41 16.24 -18.03
CA ILE A 133 -16.54 17.09 -17.23
C ILE A 133 -15.14 17.16 -17.85
N LEU A 134 -14.56 16.01 -18.24
CA LEU A 134 -13.21 15.96 -18.80
C LEU A 134 -13.13 16.67 -20.15
N ASP A 135 -14.17 16.61 -20.97
CA ASP A 135 -14.19 17.29 -22.26
C ASP A 135 -14.38 18.80 -22.07
N ALA A 136 -15.24 19.25 -21.14
CA ALA A 136 -15.36 20.66 -20.78
C ALA A 136 -14.05 21.26 -20.21
N MET A 137 -13.23 20.45 -19.54
CA MET A 137 -11.93 20.87 -19.02
C MET A 137 -10.82 20.92 -20.08
N LYS A 138 -10.98 20.26 -21.24
CA LYS A 138 -10.02 20.30 -22.35
C LYS A 138 -10.20 21.50 -23.25
N ASP A 139 -11.34 22.18 -23.20
CA ASP A 139 -11.51 23.47 -23.83
C ASP A 139 -10.83 24.54 -22.96
N PRO A 140 -9.66 25.08 -23.37
CA PRO A 140 -9.15 26.25 -22.70
C PRO A 140 -10.16 27.37 -22.96
N VAL A 141 -10.68 27.95 -21.88
CA VAL A 141 -11.40 29.22 -21.85
C VAL A 141 -10.86 30.14 -22.97
N LYS A 142 -11.72 30.46 -23.94
CA LYS A 142 -11.50 31.59 -24.86
C LYS A 142 -11.42 32.90 -24.08
#